data_AF-A0A9D5FKG5-F1
#
_entry.id   AF-A0A9D5FKG5-F1
#
_cell.length_a   1.000
_cell.length_b   1.000
_cell.length_c   1.000
_cell.angle_alpha   90.00
_cell.angle_beta   90.00
_cell.angle_gamma   90.00
#
_symmetry.space_group_name_H-M   'P 1'
#
loop_
_entity.id
_entity.type
_entity.pdbx_description
1 polymer ?
#
loop_
_entity_poly.entity_id
_entity_poly.type
_entity_poly.pdbx_seq_one_letter_code
_entity_poly.pdbx_strand_id
1 'polypeptide(L)'
;MKHGKGTIMNSSMTGQVRFVSVLAAVLLVAECAALAGGIPEPGLTMYGVIKNDIGGARIRMSVGTLTWTIVPPSGPAVTLTTPLQNINDQFSYVLQVPFESAVVGVAASTNAVQMSAVAQTYNRTQVLVGTNAATIVTSGAGTFQFSNADRASVQRVDLQVSARLPDVNGNGMSDDWELTYFGATNALKGGASDDWDGDGLSNLKEYLAGSSPIDPTSAFEFVDVQKVEGGYQVKWSSQAGRYYRIDRSRDLKANFSPLVADIPATPQANTYTDATATNTGAYFYRVAIQ
;
A
#
# COMPACT_ATOMS: atom_id res chain seq x y z
N MET A 1 48.05 60.11 9.68
CA MET A 1 47.35 60.39 10.95
C MET A 1 45.85 60.20 10.74
N LYS A 2 45.24 59.36 11.60
CA LYS A 2 43.79 59.16 11.93
C LYS A 2 42.84 58.78 10.78
N HIS A 3 42.32 57.54 10.67
CA HIS A 3 41.38 56.75 11.51
C HIS A 3 39.89 57.11 11.39
N GLY A 4 39.06 56.09 11.12
CA GLY A 4 37.61 56.03 11.32
C GLY A 4 36.89 55.17 10.25
N LYS A 5 36.96 53.83 10.31
CA LYS A 5 35.98 52.87 10.86
C LYS A 5 34.57 52.90 10.23
N GLY A 6 34.20 51.78 9.61
CA GLY A 6 32.83 51.42 9.22
C GLY A 6 32.74 49.93 8.85
N THR A 7 32.51 49.09 9.86
CA THR A 7 32.23 47.65 9.78
C THR A 7 30.84 47.40 9.20
N ILE A 8 30.68 46.52 8.20
CA ILE A 8 29.55 45.56 8.11
C ILE A 8 30.05 44.25 7.47
N MET A 9 29.66 43.15 8.13
CA MET A 9 29.96 41.75 7.88
C MET A 9 29.15 41.12 6.73
N ASN A 10 29.82 40.20 6.02
CA ASN A 10 29.40 38.85 5.59
C ASN A 10 28.01 38.64 4.96
N SER A 11 27.98 38.06 3.76
CA SER A 11 27.55 36.66 3.57
C SER A 11 27.71 36.20 2.12
N SER A 12 28.59 35.23 1.91
CA SER A 12 28.69 34.46 0.68
C SER A 12 27.46 33.56 0.55
N MET A 13 26.64 33.77 -0.48
CA MET A 13 25.62 32.80 -0.89
C MET A 13 26.31 31.59 -1.54
N THR A 14 26.59 30.57 -0.73
CA THR A 14 26.94 29.24 -1.24
C THR A 14 25.63 28.52 -1.57
N GLY A 15 25.23 28.55 -2.84
CA GLY A 15 24.11 27.77 -3.35
C GLY A 15 24.46 26.28 -3.32
N GLN A 16 24.04 25.57 -2.27
CA GLN A 16 24.04 24.11 -2.29
C GLN A 16 22.82 23.62 -3.06
N VAL A 17 23.08 23.07 -4.24
CA VAL A 17 22.15 22.21 -4.98
C VAL A 17 21.84 21.00 -4.09
N ARG A 18 20.60 20.88 -3.60
CA ARG A 18 20.11 19.67 -2.93
C ARG A 18 19.34 18.82 -3.95
N PHE A 19 20.07 17.93 -4.63
CA PHE A 19 19.47 16.70 -5.13
C PHE A 19 19.35 15.73 -3.96
N VAL A 20 18.13 15.36 -3.57
CA VAL A 20 17.89 14.14 -2.78
C VAL A 20 16.78 13.38 -3.48
N SER A 21 17.18 12.55 -4.44
CA SER A 21 16.36 11.44 -4.93
C SER A 21 16.54 10.29 -3.95
N VAL A 22 15.53 9.99 -3.14
CA VAL A 22 15.52 8.77 -2.32
C VAL A 22 15.16 7.61 -3.24
N LEU A 23 16.18 7.01 -3.85
CA LEU A 23 16.07 5.70 -4.46
C LEU A 23 16.11 4.68 -3.30
N ALA A 24 14.97 4.10 -2.96
CA ALA A 24 14.91 2.99 -2.01
C ALA A 24 15.58 1.75 -2.64
N ALA A 25 16.88 1.62 -2.46
CA ALA A 25 17.60 0.39 -2.72
C ALA A 25 17.27 -0.58 -1.58
N VAL A 26 16.35 -1.52 -1.84
CA VAL A 26 16.19 -2.69 -0.99
C VAL A 26 17.46 -3.52 -1.15
N LEU A 27 18.35 -3.42 -0.18
CA LEU A 27 19.57 -4.21 -0.10
C LEU A 27 19.17 -5.65 0.26
N LEU A 28 19.12 -6.55 -0.73
CA LEU A 28 19.03 -7.98 -0.47
C LEU A 28 20.35 -8.43 0.16
N VAL A 29 20.37 -8.58 1.48
CA VAL A 29 21.44 -9.31 2.15
C VAL A 29 21.13 -10.79 1.95
N ALA A 30 21.78 -11.42 0.99
CA ALA A 30 21.88 -12.87 0.94
C ALA A 30 22.83 -13.29 2.08
N GLU A 31 22.27 -13.71 3.22
CA GLU A 31 23.04 -14.43 4.21
C GLU A 31 23.58 -15.70 3.56
N CYS A 32 24.90 -15.77 3.36
CA CYS A 32 25.58 -16.95 2.87
C CYS A 32 25.61 -18.00 4.00
N ALA A 33 24.49 -18.67 4.22
CA ALA A 33 24.45 -19.91 4.98
C ALA A 33 25.14 -21.02 4.16
N ALA A 34 25.94 -21.84 4.83
CA ALA A 34 26.58 -23.01 4.22
C ALA A 34 25.55 -23.89 3.48
N LEU A 35 25.91 -24.41 2.30
CA LEU A 35 25.05 -25.21 1.40
C LEU A 35 24.50 -26.47 2.10
N ALA A 36 23.36 -26.33 2.76
CA ALA A 36 22.51 -27.43 3.19
C ALA A 36 21.41 -27.74 2.16
N GLY A 37 21.28 -26.93 1.10
CA GLY A 37 20.27 -27.04 0.04
C GLY A 37 20.86 -26.92 -1.37
N GLY A 38 19.99 -26.90 -2.38
CA GLY A 38 20.36 -26.81 -3.80
C GLY A 38 20.95 -25.45 -4.19
N ILE A 39 21.18 -25.23 -5.49
CA ILE A 39 21.70 -23.95 -6.00
C ILE A 39 20.54 -22.95 -6.09
N PRO A 40 20.56 -21.80 -5.39
CA PRO A 40 19.49 -20.80 -5.49
C PRO A 40 19.31 -20.27 -6.90
N GLU A 41 18.06 -20.09 -7.32
CA GLU A 41 17.68 -19.62 -8.65
C GLU A 41 16.73 -18.41 -8.61
N PRO A 42 16.76 -17.52 -9.62
CA PRO A 42 15.77 -16.45 -9.74
C PRO A 42 14.36 -17.04 -9.85
N GLY A 43 13.56 -16.83 -8.81
CA GLY A 43 12.22 -17.39 -8.67
C GLY A 43 11.10 -16.54 -9.25
N LEU A 44 9.90 -16.72 -8.69
CA LEU A 44 8.70 -15.95 -8.99
C LEU A 44 8.50 -14.87 -7.93
N THR A 45 8.34 -13.62 -8.36
CA THR A 45 7.90 -12.53 -7.47
C THR A 45 6.40 -12.30 -7.62
N MET A 46 5.64 -12.49 -6.54
CA MET A 46 4.23 -12.13 -6.47
C MET A 46 4.06 -10.80 -5.76
N TYR A 47 3.17 -9.95 -6.24
CA TYR A 47 2.83 -8.68 -5.60
C TYR A 47 1.35 -8.36 -5.80
N GLY A 48 0.75 -7.53 -4.95
CA GLY A 48 -0.64 -7.15 -5.16
C GLY A 48 -1.25 -6.36 -4.04
N VAL A 49 -2.55 -6.09 -4.18
CA VAL A 49 -3.38 -5.40 -3.18
C VAL A 49 -4.14 -6.41 -2.36
N ILE A 50 -4.16 -6.25 -1.04
CA ILE A 50 -5.04 -6.98 -0.13
C ILE A 50 -6.16 -6.03 0.30
N LYS A 51 -7.41 -6.38 -0.01
CA LYS A 51 -8.59 -5.61 0.41
C LYS A 51 -9.32 -6.33 1.53
N ASN A 52 -9.60 -5.62 2.62
CA ASN A 52 -10.58 -6.06 3.60
C ASN A 52 -11.97 -5.52 3.22
N ASP A 53 -12.91 -6.42 2.98
CA ASP A 53 -14.30 -6.11 2.62
C ASP A 53 -15.22 -6.53 3.77
N ILE A 54 -15.46 -5.59 4.70
CA ILE A 54 -16.38 -5.74 5.81
C ILE A 54 -17.29 -4.51 5.90
N GLY A 55 -18.59 -4.76 6.10
CA GLY A 55 -19.56 -3.70 6.38
C GLY A 55 -19.78 -2.71 5.23
N GLY A 56 -19.38 -3.07 4.01
CA GLY A 56 -19.47 -2.21 2.82
C GLY A 56 -18.27 -1.30 2.60
N ALA A 57 -17.32 -1.22 3.54
CA ALA A 57 -16.08 -0.47 3.37
C ALA A 57 -14.98 -1.36 2.77
N ARG A 58 -14.29 -0.87 1.74
CA ARG A 58 -13.17 -1.55 1.08
C ARG A 58 -11.84 -0.92 1.44
N ILE A 59 -11.15 -1.51 2.41
CA ILE A 59 -9.90 -0.98 2.96
C ILE A 59 -8.71 -1.76 2.40
N ARG A 60 -7.71 -1.04 1.85
CA ARG A 60 -6.41 -1.64 1.52
C ARG A 60 -5.67 -1.95 2.82
N MET A 61 -5.23 -3.18 2.99
CA MET A 61 -4.35 -3.56 4.10
C MET A 61 -2.90 -3.28 3.72
N SER A 62 -2.17 -2.54 4.54
CA SER A 62 -0.74 -2.25 4.35
C SER A 62 0.10 -2.64 5.57
N VAL A 63 -0.50 -3.34 6.53
CA VAL A 63 0.08 -3.75 7.81
C VAL A 63 -0.43 -5.14 8.18
N GLY A 64 0.36 -5.89 8.94
CA GLY A 64 0.11 -7.30 9.26
C GLY A 64 1.03 -8.24 8.47
N THR A 65 0.69 -9.53 8.45
CA THR A 65 1.55 -10.56 7.86
C THR A 65 0.77 -11.42 6.88
N LEU A 66 1.27 -11.57 5.66
CA LEU A 66 0.76 -12.54 4.69
C LEU A 66 1.53 -13.85 4.85
N THR A 67 0.79 -14.94 5.08
CA THR A 67 1.30 -16.31 5.01
C THR A 67 0.69 -17.00 3.80
N TRP A 68 1.52 -17.74 3.05
CA TRP A 68 1.10 -18.45 1.86
C TRP A 68 1.83 -19.77 1.74
N THR A 69 1.10 -20.88 1.61
CA THR A 69 1.69 -22.18 1.34
C THR A 69 1.64 -22.50 -0.16
N ILE A 70 2.80 -22.80 -0.73
CA ILE A 70 2.96 -23.27 -2.11
C ILE A 70 3.17 -24.78 -2.07
N VAL A 71 2.30 -25.52 -2.77
CA VAL A 71 2.37 -26.98 -2.86
C VAL A 71 2.85 -27.36 -4.26
N PRO A 72 4.10 -27.85 -4.42
CA PRO A 72 4.59 -28.34 -5.70
C PRO A 72 3.91 -29.66 -6.08
N PRO A 73 3.96 -30.09 -7.36
CA PRO A 73 3.41 -31.37 -7.78
C PRO A 73 4.19 -32.57 -7.21
N SER A 74 5.44 -32.34 -6.78
CA SER A 74 6.28 -33.32 -6.10
C SER A 74 7.19 -32.60 -5.10
N GLY A 75 7.44 -33.23 -3.95
CA GLY A 75 8.25 -32.65 -2.87
C GLY A 75 7.38 -32.01 -1.76
N PRO A 76 8.02 -31.45 -0.72
CA PRO A 76 7.30 -30.85 0.40
C PRO A 76 6.64 -29.52 0.00
N ALA A 77 5.57 -29.17 0.70
CA ALA A 77 4.99 -27.83 0.61
C ALA A 77 5.92 -26.80 1.27
N VAL A 78 5.94 -25.59 0.72
CA VAL A 78 6.75 -24.47 1.20
C VAL A 78 5.82 -23.39 1.72
N THR A 79 5.93 -23.06 3.00
CA THR A 79 5.19 -21.94 3.62
C THR A 79 6.06 -20.70 3.61
N LEU A 80 5.55 -19.65 3.00
CA LEU A 80 6.21 -18.36 2.83
C LEU A 80 5.48 -17.31 3.63
N THR A 81 6.22 -16.36 4.19
CA THR A 81 5.69 -15.28 5.00
C THR A 81 6.31 -13.96 4.56
N THR A 82 5.50 -12.92 4.41
CA THR A 82 5.97 -11.55 4.17
C THR A 82 5.17 -10.56 5.03
N PRO A 83 5.78 -9.50 5.56
CA PRO A 83 5.01 -8.39 6.10
C PRO A 83 4.19 -7.73 4.98
N LEU A 84 3.02 -7.22 5.34
CA LEU A 84 2.34 -6.21 4.54
C LEU A 84 3.04 -4.87 4.77
N GLN A 85 3.09 -4.08 3.71
CA GLN A 85 3.71 -2.77 3.72
C GLN A 85 3.03 -1.86 2.72
N ASN A 86 3.11 -0.56 2.96
CA ASN A 86 2.68 0.41 1.97
C ASN A 86 3.74 0.54 0.87
N ILE A 87 3.43 0.08 -0.35
CA ILE A 87 4.33 0.19 -1.50
C ILE A 87 3.78 1.23 -2.46
N ASN A 88 4.36 2.43 -2.43
CA ASN A 88 3.98 3.56 -3.28
C ASN A 88 2.48 3.87 -3.27
N ASP A 89 1.80 3.69 -2.12
CA ASP A 89 0.35 3.84 -1.97
C ASP A 89 -0.50 2.94 -2.88
N GLN A 90 0.13 1.92 -3.47
CA GLN A 90 -0.45 1.11 -4.53
C GLN A 90 -0.61 -0.35 -4.17
N PHE A 91 0.39 -0.95 -3.51
CA PHE A 91 0.40 -2.37 -3.22
C PHE A 91 0.58 -2.66 -1.74
N SER A 92 0.13 -3.84 -1.34
CA SER A 92 0.11 -4.31 0.05
C SER A 92 1.29 -5.21 0.38
N TYR A 93 1.84 -5.93 -0.60
CA TYR A 93 2.88 -6.93 -0.36
C TYR A 93 3.73 -7.21 -1.60
N VAL A 94 4.93 -7.76 -1.34
CA VAL A 94 5.77 -8.48 -2.30
C VAL A 94 6.17 -9.79 -1.64
N LEU A 95 5.90 -10.92 -2.29
CA LEU A 95 6.26 -12.26 -1.84
C LEU A 95 7.16 -12.92 -2.88
N GLN A 96 8.33 -13.39 -2.46
CA GLN A 96 9.22 -14.15 -3.32
C GLN A 96 9.01 -15.64 -3.08
N VAL A 97 8.80 -16.40 -4.16
CA VAL A 97 8.84 -17.87 -4.12
C VAL A 97 10.26 -18.29 -4.48
N PRO A 98 11.06 -18.78 -3.51
CA PRO A 98 12.42 -19.23 -3.75
C PRO A 98 12.41 -20.55 -4.52
N PHE A 99 13.25 -20.61 -5.55
CA PHE A 99 13.50 -21.83 -6.31
C PHE A 99 14.98 -22.22 -6.19
N GLU A 100 15.25 -23.52 -6.25
CA GLU A 100 16.59 -24.08 -6.26
C GLU A 100 16.74 -25.11 -7.38
N SER A 101 17.87 -25.08 -8.08
CA SER A 101 18.25 -26.18 -8.96
C SER A 101 18.75 -27.38 -8.15
N ALA A 102 18.36 -28.57 -8.58
CA ALA A 102 18.76 -29.82 -7.96
C ALA A 102 20.28 -30.02 -8.05
N VAL A 103 20.89 -30.48 -6.96
CA VAL A 103 22.28 -30.93 -6.91
C VAL A 103 22.26 -32.42 -6.57
N VAL A 104 23.07 -33.23 -7.26
CA VAL A 104 23.07 -34.69 -7.08
C VAL A 104 23.37 -35.03 -5.61
N GLY A 105 22.45 -35.75 -4.97
CA GLY A 105 22.57 -36.16 -3.56
C GLY A 105 22.18 -35.09 -2.53
N VAL A 106 21.72 -33.91 -2.97
CA VAL A 106 21.29 -32.81 -2.10
C VAL A 106 19.84 -32.47 -2.41
N ALA A 107 18.98 -32.53 -1.40
CA ALA A 107 17.59 -32.10 -1.52
C ALA A 107 17.49 -30.57 -1.51
N ALA A 108 16.32 -30.05 -1.92
CA ALA A 108 16.00 -28.64 -1.72
C ALA A 108 16.11 -28.23 -0.26
N SER A 109 16.43 -26.97 -0.02
CA SER A 109 16.17 -26.36 1.28
C SER A 109 14.69 -26.49 1.66
N THR A 110 14.39 -26.62 2.95
CA THR A 110 13.02 -26.76 3.49
C THR A 110 12.08 -25.64 3.04
N ASN A 111 12.63 -24.46 2.78
CA ASN A 111 11.87 -23.27 2.38
C ASN A 111 12.00 -22.96 0.88
N ALA A 112 12.50 -23.88 0.05
CA ALA A 112 12.71 -23.68 -1.37
C ALA A 112 12.02 -24.74 -2.23
N VAL A 113 11.55 -24.33 -3.40
CA VAL A 113 10.92 -25.21 -4.38
C VAL A 113 11.99 -25.71 -5.37
N GLN A 114 12.00 -27.00 -5.69
CA GLN A 114 12.90 -27.50 -6.73
C GLN A 114 12.50 -26.99 -8.11
N MET A 115 13.48 -26.45 -8.83
CA MET A 115 13.36 -25.97 -10.20
C MET A 115 13.16 -27.15 -11.16
N SER A 116 12.21 -27.02 -12.07
CA SER A 116 11.97 -27.99 -13.14
C SER A 116 12.30 -27.40 -14.51
N ALA A 117 12.86 -28.23 -15.39
CA ALA A 117 13.08 -27.87 -16.80
C ALA A 117 11.77 -27.85 -17.62
N VAL A 118 10.70 -28.45 -17.09
CA VAL A 118 9.37 -28.49 -17.71
C VAL A 118 8.39 -27.73 -16.82
N ALA A 119 7.44 -27.03 -17.43
CA ALA A 119 6.39 -26.34 -16.69
C ALA A 119 5.64 -27.28 -15.75
N GLN A 120 5.68 -26.96 -14.46
CA GLN A 120 4.98 -27.65 -13.40
C GLN A 120 3.83 -26.78 -12.89
N THR A 121 2.74 -27.41 -12.45
CA THR A 121 1.61 -26.72 -11.82
C THR A 121 1.77 -26.76 -10.31
N TYR A 122 1.81 -25.58 -9.68
CA TYR A 122 1.94 -25.40 -8.24
C TYR A 122 0.60 -24.95 -7.67
N ASN A 123 0.14 -25.57 -6.58
CA ASN A 123 -1.06 -25.13 -5.88
C ASN A 123 -0.73 -24.02 -4.87
N ARG A 124 -1.66 -23.08 -4.75
CA ARG A 124 -1.67 -21.99 -3.78
C ARG A 124 -2.66 -22.34 -2.69
N THR A 125 -2.17 -22.63 -1.49
CA THR A 125 -3.00 -23.02 -0.34
C THR A 125 -2.66 -22.16 0.89
N GLN A 126 -3.55 -22.19 1.89
CA GLN A 126 -3.39 -21.47 3.16
C GLN A 126 -2.97 -19.99 2.97
N VAL A 127 -3.69 -19.26 2.12
CA VAL A 127 -3.48 -17.81 1.97
C VAL A 127 -4.12 -17.13 3.17
N LEU A 128 -3.29 -16.65 4.09
CA LEU A 128 -3.73 -16.06 5.36
C LEU A 128 -3.17 -14.66 5.53
N VAL A 129 -3.99 -13.73 5.99
CA VAL A 129 -3.56 -12.42 6.48
C VAL A 129 -3.74 -12.41 7.99
N GLY A 130 -2.63 -12.46 8.72
CA GLY A 130 -2.63 -12.86 10.13
C GLY A 130 -3.21 -14.27 10.27
N THR A 131 -4.34 -14.39 10.95
CA THR A 131 -5.10 -15.65 11.11
C THR A 131 -6.27 -15.79 10.14
N ASN A 132 -6.53 -14.79 9.31
CA ASN A 132 -7.72 -14.71 8.49
C ASN A 132 -7.50 -15.26 7.08
N ALA A 133 -8.41 -16.11 6.60
CA ALA A 133 -8.35 -16.63 5.24
C ALA A 133 -8.58 -15.53 4.21
N ALA A 134 -7.64 -15.39 3.28
CA ALA A 134 -7.74 -14.50 2.13
C ALA A 134 -8.07 -15.29 0.86
N THR A 135 -8.89 -14.72 0.00
CA THR A 135 -9.25 -15.25 -1.31
C THR A 135 -8.44 -14.54 -2.39
N ILE A 136 -8.05 -15.29 -3.43
CA ILE A 136 -7.35 -14.72 -4.59
C ILE A 136 -8.41 -14.16 -5.55
N VAL A 137 -8.29 -12.88 -5.91
CA VAL A 137 -9.27 -12.16 -6.72
C VAL A 137 -8.89 -12.14 -8.21
N THR A 138 -7.70 -12.62 -8.56
CA THR A 138 -7.22 -12.69 -9.95
C THR A 138 -7.60 -14.00 -10.64
N SER A 139 -7.73 -13.98 -11.98
CA SER A 139 -8.02 -15.18 -12.79
C SER A 139 -6.91 -16.24 -12.64
N GLY A 140 -7.29 -17.53 -12.57
CA GLY A 140 -6.35 -18.62 -12.27
C GLY A 140 -6.22 -18.94 -10.77
N ALA A 141 -7.24 -18.57 -9.98
CA ALA A 141 -7.28 -18.78 -8.53
C ALA A 141 -6.92 -20.22 -8.15
N GLY A 142 -5.93 -20.36 -7.27
CA GLY A 142 -5.51 -21.65 -6.70
C GLY A 142 -4.26 -22.29 -7.32
N THR A 143 -3.80 -21.88 -8.51
CA THR A 143 -2.56 -22.43 -9.09
C THR A 143 -1.70 -21.40 -9.85
N PHE A 144 -0.46 -21.77 -10.13
CA PHE A 144 0.38 -21.14 -11.16
C PHE A 144 1.28 -22.18 -11.81
N GLN A 145 1.77 -21.88 -13.02
CA GLN A 145 2.78 -22.70 -13.70
C GLN A 145 4.13 -22.02 -13.64
N PHE A 146 5.20 -22.81 -13.48
CA PHE A 146 6.57 -22.29 -13.45
C PHE A 146 7.58 -23.36 -13.92
N SER A 147 8.63 -22.89 -14.59
CA SER A 147 9.77 -23.67 -15.07
C SER A 147 11.03 -22.81 -15.08
N ASN A 148 12.17 -23.40 -15.48
CA ASN A 148 13.39 -22.65 -15.72
C ASN A 148 13.27 -21.56 -16.80
N ALA A 149 12.30 -21.64 -17.71
CA ALA A 149 12.04 -20.60 -18.71
C ALA A 149 11.39 -19.35 -18.10
N ASP A 150 10.79 -19.48 -16.91
CA ASP A 150 10.01 -18.43 -16.23
C ASP A 150 10.81 -17.70 -15.14
N ARG A 151 12.14 -17.89 -15.11
CA ARG A 151 13.05 -17.29 -14.13
C ARG A 151 12.87 -15.78 -14.04
N ALA A 152 12.89 -15.28 -12.81
CA ALA A 152 12.71 -13.85 -12.51
C ALA A 152 11.39 -13.26 -13.01
N SER A 153 10.37 -14.10 -13.27
CA SER A 153 9.04 -13.59 -13.62
C SER A 153 8.37 -12.91 -12.42
N VAL A 154 7.46 -12.00 -12.75
CA VAL A 154 6.70 -11.21 -11.79
C VAL A 154 5.21 -11.38 -12.09
N GLN A 155 4.41 -11.62 -11.06
CA GLN A 155 2.97 -11.82 -11.19
C GLN A 155 2.19 -10.94 -10.21
N ARG A 156 1.20 -10.21 -10.73
CA ARG A 156 0.24 -9.50 -9.88
C ARG A 156 -0.85 -10.45 -9.38
N VAL A 157 -1.05 -10.50 -8.07
CA VAL A 157 -2.07 -11.32 -7.42
C VAL A 157 -2.77 -10.52 -6.32
N ASP A 158 -3.94 -9.99 -6.64
CA ASP A 158 -4.76 -9.26 -5.66
C ASP A 158 -5.54 -10.25 -4.78
N LEU A 159 -5.67 -9.91 -3.50
CA LEU A 159 -6.31 -10.71 -2.46
C LEU A 159 -7.48 -9.95 -1.82
N GLN A 160 -8.46 -10.69 -1.33
CA GLN A 160 -9.54 -10.17 -0.52
C GLN A 160 -9.63 -10.94 0.79
N VAL A 161 -9.79 -10.24 1.89
CA VAL A 161 -10.13 -10.81 3.19
C VAL A 161 -11.49 -10.26 3.61
N SER A 162 -12.26 -11.06 4.35
CA SER A 162 -13.50 -10.61 4.98
C SER A 162 -13.42 -10.95 6.45
N ALA A 163 -12.59 -10.18 7.17
CA ALA A 163 -12.26 -10.46 8.55
C ALA A 163 -12.39 -9.22 9.43
N ARG A 164 -13.02 -9.40 10.59
CA ARG A 164 -12.96 -8.41 11.65
C ARG A 164 -11.52 -8.42 12.13
N LEU A 165 -10.80 -7.36 11.81
CA LEU A 165 -9.45 -7.19 12.34
C LEU A 165 -9.58 -7.03 13.86
N PRO A 166 -8.69 -7.65 14.65
CA PRO A 166 -8.64 -7.40 16.09
C PRO A 166 -8.64 -5.90 16.37
N ASP A 167 -9.47 -5.49 17.31
CA ASP A 167 -9.64 -4.11 17.78
C ASP A 167 -9.94 -4.24 19.27
N VAL A 168 -8.89 -4.50 20.05
CA VAL A 168 -8.98 -4.83 21.48
C VAL A 168 -9.51 -3.65 22.29
N ASN A 169 -9.21 -2.42 21.86
CA ASN A 169 -9.68 -1.21 22.53
C ASN A 169 -11.05 -0.72 22.01
N GLY A 170 -11.57 -1.32 20.93
CA GLY A 170 -12.89 -1.06 20.37
C GLY A 170 -13.04 0.32 19.73
N ASN A 171 -11.93 0.93 19.28
CA ASN A 171 -11.93 2.31 18.80
C ASN A 171 -12.17 2.43 17.29
N GLY A 172 -12.35 1.30 16.59
CA GLY A 172 -12.61 1.23 15.16
C GLY A 172 -11.36 1.18 14.29
N MET A 173 -10.16 1.20 14.89
CA MET A 173 -8.88 0.94 14.23
C MET A 173 -8.41 -0.47 14.57
N SER A 174 -7.70 -1.13 13.65
CA SER A 174 -7.20 -2.48 13.93
C SER A 174 -5.94 -2.45 14.79
N ASP A 175 -5.81 -3.40 15.71
CA ASP A 175 -4.64 -3.57 16.58
C ASP A 175 -3.32 -3.61 15.79
N ASP A 176 -3.29 -4.33 14.65
CA ASP A 176 -2.08 -4.42 13.79
C ASP A 176 -1.65 -3.06 13.25
N TRP A 177 -2.62 -2.20 12.92
CA TRP A 177 -2.35 -0.84 12.44
C TRP A 177 -1.84 0.05 13.56
N GLU A 178 -2.48 -0.01 14.73
CA GLU A 178 -2.02 0.73 15.92
C GLU A 178 -0.62 0.28 16.37
N LEU A 179 -0.35 -1.03 16.39
CA LEU A 179 0.97 -1.57 16.71
C LEU A 179 2.03 -1.14 15.69
N THR A 180 1.67 -1.07 14.40
CA THR A 180 2.63 -0.67 13.36
C THR A 180 3.01 0.80 13.46
N TYR A 181 2.02 1.68 13.62
CA TYR A 181 2.27 3.12 13.59
C TYR A 181 2.61 3.70 14.97
N PHE A 182 2.07 3.13 16.04
CA PHE A 182 2.21 3.68 17.40
C PHE A 182 2.94 2.75 18.37
N GLY A 183 3.20 1.49 17.99
CA GLY A 183 3.90 0.51 18.81
C GLY A 183 3.07 -0.13 19.92
N ALA A 184 1.83 0.33 20.14
CA ALA A 184 0.88 -0.20 21.12
C ALA A 184 -0.56 0.20 20.76
N THR A 185 -1.53 -0.63 21.13
CA THR A 185 -2.98 -0.34 20.98
C THR A 185 -3.48 0.71 21.97
N ASN A 186 -2.62 1.24 22.84
CA ASN A 186 -2.97 2.29 23.80
C ASN A 186 -1.85 3.34 23.92
N ALA A 187 -1.08 3.53 22.83
CA ALA A 187 -0.03 4.53 22.79
C ALA A 187 -0.58 5.93 23.12
N LEU A 188 0.23 6.75 23.79
CA LEU A 188 -0.11 8.15 24.03
C LEU A 188 -0.22 8.88 22.69
N LYS A 189 -1.36 9.53 22.42
CA LYS A 189 -1.76 10.13 21.12
C LYS A 189 -2.12 9.13 20.01
N GLY A 190 -2.15 7.84 20.30
CA GLY A 190 -2.54 6.80 19.34
C GLY A 190 -4.04 6.53 19.28
N GLY A 191 -4.87 7.29 20.02
CA GLY A 191 -6.31 7.06 20.06
C GLY A 191 -7.02 7.47 18.77
N ALA A 192 -8.18 6.88 18.50
CA ALA A 192 -8.98 7.15 17.30
C ALA A 192 -9.31 8.63 17.04
N SER A 193 -9.45 9.42 18.11
CA SER A 193 -9.73 10.86 18.07
C SER A 193 -8.48 11.75 18.10
N ASP A 194 -7.32 11.17 18.35
CA ASP A 194 -6.06 11.90 18.35
C ASP A 194 -5.59 12.13 16.91
N ASP A 195 -4.64 13.05 16.75
CA ASP A 195 -3.99 13.44 15.50
C ASP A 195 -2.48 13.37 15.77
N TRP A 196 -1.87 12.26 15.36
CA TRP A 196 -0.51 11.92 15.79
C TRP A 196 0.54 12.78 15.08
N ASP A 197 0.37 13.04 13.78
CA ASP A 197 1.31 13.83 12.97
C ASP A 197 0.92 15.31 12.81
N GLY A 198 -0.29 15.70 13.22
CA GLY A 198 -0.73 17.09 13.29
C GLY A 198 -1.25 17.64 11.97
N ASP A 199 -1.71 16.79 11.05
CA ASP A 199 -2.24 17.20 9.74
C ASP A 199 -3.73 17.65 9.80
N GLY A 200 -4.38 17.50 10.96
CA GLY A 200 -5.78 17.85 11.20
C GLY A 200 -6.78 16.74 10.91
N LEU A 201 -6.33 15.56 10.46
CA LEU A 201 -7.11 14.33 10.44
C LEU A 201 -6.91 13.58 11.75
N SER A 202 -7.95 12.89 12.20
CA SER A 202 -7.79 11.99 13.34
C SER A 202 -7.26 10.64 12.85
N ASN A 203 -6.54 9.92 13.70
CA ASN A 203 -6.01 8.59 13.40
C ASN A 203 -7.07 7.65 12.79
N LEU A 204 -8.33 7.71 13.25
CA LEU A 204 -9.43 6.94 12.67
C LEU A 204 -9.77 7.34 11.23
N LYS A 205 -9.79 8.65 10.93
CA LYS A 205 -10.04 9.11 9.56
C LYS A 205 -8.91 8.68 8.63
N GLU A 206 -7.70 8.72 9.12
CA GLU A 206 -6.52 8.29 8.38
C GLU A 206 -6.54 6.78 8.10
N TYR A 207 -6.86 5.97 9.11
CA TYR A 207 -7.09 4.54 8.95
C TYR A 207 -8.16 4.25 7.89
N LEU A 208 -9.29 4.96 7.95
CA LEU A 208 -10.37 4.84 6.97
C LEU A 208 -9.96 5.35 5.58
N ALA A 209 -9.06 6.34 5.50
CA ALA A 209 -8.53 6.86 4.25
C ALA A 209 -7.41 6.00 3.65
N GLY A 210 -6.68 5.26 4.49
CA GLY A 210 -5.43 4.60 4.15
C GLY A 210 -4.27 5.59 4.02
N SER A 211 -4.34 6.76 4.66
CA SER A 211 -3.20 7.64 4.88
C SER A 211 -2.34 7.12 6.05
N SER A 212 -1.17 7.73 6.24
CA SER A 212 -0.20 7.35 7.26
C SER A 212 -0.26 8.35 8.42
N PRO A 213 -0.60 7.91 9.65
CA PRO A 213 -0.76 8.77 10.83
C PRO A 213 0.54 9.31 11.42
N ILE A 214 1.64 9.07 10.71
CA ILE A 214 2.99 9.52 11.07
C ILE A 214 3.62 10.35 9.96
N ASP A 215 2.86 10.63 8.89
CA ASP A 215 3.31 11.39 7.73
C ASP A 215 2.25 12.44 7.35
N PRO A 216 2.44 13.70 7.77
CA PRO A 216 1.44 14.75 7.59
C PRO A 216 1.29 15.17 6.12
N THR A 217 2.10 14.61 5.21
CA THR A 217 1.95 14.81 3.75
C THR A 217 1.07 13.77 3.09
N SER A 218 0.59 12.78 3.83
CA SER A 218 -0.24 11.68 3.33
C SER A 218 -1.75 11.93 3.46
N ALA A 219 -2.13 13.10 3.97
CA ALA A 219 -3.50 13.51 4.27
C ALA A 219 -4.50 13.29 3.13
N PHE A 220 -5.71 12.84 3.47
CA PHE A 220 -6.83 12.85 2.54
C PHE A 220 -7.45 14.24 2.44
N GLU A 221 -7.05 14.98 1.41
CA GLU A 221 -7.44 16.38 1.22
C GLU A 221 -7.76 16.74 -0.24
N PHE A 222 -8.31 17.93 -0.44
CA PHE A 222 -8.35 18.54 -1.76
C PHE A 222 -6.96 19.03 -2.14
N VAL A 223 -6.46 18.58 -3.28
CA VAL A 223 -5.20 19.08 -3.84
C VAL A 223 -5.45 20.38 -4.59
N ASP A 224 -6.55 20.45 -5.34
CA ASP A 224 -6.92 21.66 -6.09
C ASP A 224 -8.41 21.63 -6.48
N VAL A 225 -9.04 22.80 -6.54
CA VAL A 225 -10.38 22.98 -7.10
C VAL A 225 -10.39 24.26 -7.93
N GLN A 226 -10.44 24.12 -9.25
CA GLN A 226 -10.30 25.23 -10.17
C GLN A 226 -11.35 25.22 -11.28
N LYS A 227 -11.70 26.42 -11.75
CA LYS A 227 -12.53 26.57 -12.94
C LYS A 227 -11.68 26.27 -14.18
N VAL A 228 -12.19 25.42 -15.07
CA VAL A 228 -11.54 25.03 -16.33
C VAL A 228 -12.47 25.28 -17.51
N GLU A 229 -11.95 25.14 -18.73
CA GLU A 229 -12.81 25.08 -19.90
C GLU A 229 -13.77 23.90 -19.76
N GLY A 230 -15.08 24.19 -19.82
CA GLY A 230 -16.12 23.17 -19.68
C GLY A 230 -16.60 22.89 -18.26
N GLY A 231 -16.14 23.58 -17.20
CA GLY A 231 -16.73 23.44 -15.86
C GLY A 231 -15.76 23.70 -14.70
N TYR A 232 -15.85 22.88 -13.67
CA TYR A 232 -14.93 22.90 -12.52
C TYR A 232 -14.19 21.57 -12.40
N GLN A 233 -12.87 21.64 -12.31
CA GLN A 233 -12.02 20.50 -12.05
C GLN A 233 -11.78 20.39 -10.54
N VAL A 234 -12.04 19.20 -10.01
CA VAL A 234 -11.86 18.83 -8.62
C VAL A 234 -10.76 17.79 -8.54
N LYS A 235 -9.69 18.08 -7.80
CA LYS A 235 -8.54 17.20 -7.60
C LYS A 235 -8.33 16.93 -6.11
N TRP A 236 -8.10 15.68 -5.75
CA TRP A 236 -7.94 15.25 -4.35
C TRP A 236 -6.89 14.16 -4.20
N SER A 237 -6.33 14.03 -3.00
CA SER A 237 -5.36 12.99 -2.64
C SER A 237 -5.99 11.61 -2.76
N SER A 238 -5.29 10.67 -3.37
CA SER A 238 -5.83 9.36 -3.72
C SER A 238 -4.94 8.22 -3.26
N GLN A 239 -5.58 7.20 -2.71
CA GLN A 239 -4.97 6.02 -2.11
C GLN A 239 -5.45 4.78 -2.86
N ALA A 240 -4.55 3.88 -3.27
CA ALA A 240 -4.97 2.73 -4.08
C ALA A 240 -5.91 1.82 -3.30
N GLY A 241 -6.76 1.14 -4.06
CA GLY A 241 -7.75 0.23 -3.52
C GLY A 241 -9.02 0.92 -3.03
N ARG A 242 -9.04 2.26 -2.96
CA ARG A 242 -10.22 3.07 -2.61
C ARG A 242 -11.12 3.32 -3.82
N TYR A 243 -12.38 3.61 -3.50
CA TYR A 243 -13.32 4.25 -4.39
C TYR A 243 -13.77 5.57 -3.79
N TYR A 244 -14.04 6.54 -4.66
CA TYR A 244 -14.46 7.87 -4.25
C TYR A 244 -15.81 8.21 -4.83
N ARG A 245 -16.57 8.98 -4.05
CA ARG A 245 -17.78 9.66 -4.49
C ARG A 245 -17.57 11.16 -4.37
N ILE A 246 -17.97 11.91 -5.39
CA ILE A 246 -18.08 13.36 -5.32
C ILE A 246 -19.54 13.71 -5.10
N ASP A 247 -19.79 14.46 -4.05
CA ASP A 247 -21.07 15.10 -3.78
C ASP A 247 -20.93 16.61 -4.03
N ARG A 248 -22.01 17.27 -4.44
CA ARG A 248 -22.04 18.71 -4.74
C ARG A 248 -23.23 19.40 -4.09
N SER A 249 -23.03 20.65 -3.67
CA SER A 249 -24.09 21.58 -3.28
C SER A 249 -23.88 22.95 -3.94
N ARG A 250 -24.96 23.72 -4.10
CA ARG A 250 -24.92 25.14 -4.50
C ARG A 250 -24.97 26.09 -3.28
N ASP A 251 -25.14 25.53 -2.09
CA ASP A 251 -25.15 26.23 -0.82
C ASP A 251 -24.41 25.37 0.21
N LEU A 252 -23.35 25.92 0.81
CA LEU A 252 -22.53 25.24 1.81
C LEU A 252 -23.34 24.78 3.03
N LYS A 253 -24.46 25.45 3.33
CA LYS A 253 -25.35 25.11 4.45
C LYS A 253 -26.45 24.11 4.08
N ALA A 254 -26.62 23.83 2.78
CA ALA A 254 -27.61 22.87 2.30
C ALA A 254 -27.01 21.46 2.19
N ASN A 255 -27.90 20.48 1.97
CA ASN A 255 -27.48 19.10 1.75
C ASN A 255 -26.71 18.96 0.44
N PHE A 256 -25.65 18.16 0.47
CA PHE A 256 -24.91 17.76 -0.71
C PHE A 256 -25.60 16.58 -1.38
N SER A 257 -25.70 16.61 -2.71
CA SER A 257 -26.26 15.51 -3.51
C SER A 257 -25.13 14.79 -4.28
N PRO A 258 -25.19 13.45 -4.44
CA PRO A 258 -24.23 12.72 -5.25
C PRO A 258 -24.15 13.26 -6.67
N LEU A 259 -22.93 13.56 -7.12
CA LEU A 259 -22.64 13.95 -8.50
C LEU A 259 -22.13 12.76 -9.31
N VAL A 260 -21.18 12.01 -8.75
CA VAL A 260 -20.58 10.82 -9.34
C VAL A 260 -20.08 9.91 -8.22
N ALA A 261 -20.22 8.60 -8.38
CA ALA A 261 -19.80 7.58 -7.42
C ALA A 261 -18.91 6.53 -8.09
N ASP A 262 -18.35 5.66 -7.26
CA ASP A 262 -17.53 4.50 -7.64
C ASP A 262 -16.34 4.89 -8.52
N ILE A 263 -15.76 6.08 -8.28
CA ILE A 263 -14.57 6.54 -8.98
C ILE A 263 -13.39 5.71 -8.45
N PRO A 264 -12.75 4.87 -9.28
CA PRO A 264 -11.61 4.10 -8.83
C PRO A 264 -10.43 5.03 -8.52
N ALA A 265 -9.69 4.70 -7.47
CA ALA A 265 -8.47 5.44 -7.10
C ALA A 265 -7.43 5.44 -8.24
N THR A 266 -6.85 6.61 -8.50
CA THR A 266 -5.67 6.81 -9.36
C THR A 266 -4.57 7.53 -8.56
N PRO A 267 -3.86 6.85 -7.65
CA PRO A 267 -2.82 7.49 -6.86
C PRO A 267 -1.73 8.15 -7.71
N GLN A 268 -1.13 9.24 -7.27
CA GLN A 268 -1.31 9.84 -5.93
C GLN A 268 -2.50 10.80 -5.82
N ALA A 269 -3.15 11.17 -6.92
CA ALA A 269 -4.31 12.07 -6.90
C ALA A 269 -5.32 11.73 -7.99
N ASN A 270 -6.60 11.74 -7.64
CA ASN A 270 -7.69 11.66 -8.61
C ASN A 270 -8.05 13.06 -9.09
N THR A 271 -8.61 13.12 -10.30
CA THR A 271 -9.19 14.34 -10.86
C THR A 271 -10.52 14.02 -11.49
N TYR A 272 -11.50 14.90 -11.30
CA TYR A 272 -12.82 14.82 -11.93
C TYR A 272 -13.23 16.21 -12.42
N THR A 273 -13.82 16.28 -13.61
CA THR A 273 -14.34 17.54 -14.16
C THR A 273 -15.87 17.52 -14.09
N ASP A 274 -16.43 18.39 -13.26
CA ASP A 274 -17.86 18.66 -13.20
C ASP A 274 -18.26 19.58 -14.35
N ALA A 275 -18.61 18.98 -15.48
CA ALA A 275 -19.07 19.71 -16.66
C ALA A 275 -20.49 20.31 -16.53
N THR A 276 -21.21 19.96 -15.45
CA THR A 276 -22.59 20.40 -15.23
C THR A 276 -22.67 21.67 -14.38
N ALA A 277 -21.54 22.14 -13.85
CA ALA A 277 -21.44 23.38 -13.07
C ALA A 277 -21.43 24.63 -13.98
N THR A 278 -22.53 24.83 -14.73
CA THR A 278 -22.68 25.89 -15.73
C THR A 278 -23.42 27.13 -15.25
N ASN A 279 -24.08 27.06 -14.08
CA ASN A 279 -24.85 28.18 -13.55
C ASN A 279 -23.96 29.22 -12.87
N THR A 280 -24.46 30.44 -12.77
CA THR A 280 -23.86 31.48 -11.94
C THR A 280 -23.98 31.14 -10.45
N GLY A 281 -22.94 31.42 -9.68
CA GLY A 281 -22.90 31.22 -8.22
C GLY A 281 -21.79 30.28 -7.78
N ALA A 282 -21.73 30.04 -6.46
CA ALA A 282 -20.76 29.12 -5.88
C ALA A 282 -21.21 27.66 -6.02
N TYR A 283 -20.22 26.79 -6.21
CA TYR A 283 -20.37 25.34 -6.11
C TYR A 283 -19.46 24.85 -5.00
N PHE A 284 -20.00 23.99 -4.14
CA PHE A 284 -19.28 23.37 -3.04
C PHE A 284 -19.21 21.88 -3.30
N TYR A 285 -18.02 21.30 -3.10
CA TYR A 285 -17.75 19.90 -3.34
C TYR A 285 -17.39 19.19 -2.05
N ARG A 286 -17.78 17.92 -1.95
CA ARG A 286 -17.32 16.98 -0.93
C ARG A 286 -16.84 15.73 -1.63
N VAL A 287 -15.66 15.25 -1.27
CA VAL A 287 -15.19 13.92 -1.68
C VAL A 287 -15.35 12.99 -0.49
N ALA A 288 -15.99 11.84 -0.72
CA ALA A 288 -16.17 10.80 0.26
C ALA A 288 -15.51 9.51 -0.22
N ILE A 289 -15.00 8.73 0.73
CA ILE A 289 -14.49 7.37 0.50
C ILE A 289 -15.67 6.41 0.55
N GLN A 290 -15.69 5.43 -0.36
CA GLN A 290 -16.68 4.35 -0.43
C GLN A 290 -16.06 3.02 -0.05
#